data_AF-A0A3C0U3S2-F1
#
_entry.id   AF-A0A3C0U3S2-F1
#
_cell.length_a   1.000
_cell.length_b   1.000
_cell.length_c   1.000
_cell.angle_alpha   90.00
_cell.angle_beta   90.00
_cell.angle_gamma   90.00
#
_symmetry.space_group_name_H-M   'P 1'
#
loop_
_entity.id
_entity.type
_entity.pdbx_description
1 polymer ?
#
loop_
_entity_poly.entity_id
_entity_poly.type
_entity_poly.pdbx_seq_one_letter_code
_entity_poly.pdbx_strand_id
1 'polypeptide(L)'
;MNKRVVFIYTVEMESPTLKKAVCFFIYAAILPFMSASASPKTEARTAETRAIEEYLDSLPESQRIAQIFLVNIQGNSSYFAVENTGTIPHSKEGSSHPLVPGGALFFSYNLGDSAESTMKFTESIARYCRENKILRPYLAVDQEGGAVNRLRDITSYLSSNAKVAEKASPTEAYELYAEQAKQMRALGFDMNLAPVAECLTEENAPLLGLRSYGGKPETIVYSMAAVKAYQDNGISAVLKHFPGNTDTDPHTGLPEIKAGKEQAETDFLEPFFFIMASSPDAVLMSHARIPSIHSEPACLSSEWVNGILCGRLGFKGIVISDDIFMGALAENGYNPDRAAVMAIEAGVHVIMLSEKTFGPVAEKLLEYAEKHPEFALKLRAAEKKVIELKIKCGILKFREENGKTVIVEEGTDEQIGTLQERKSAFAEAKKRGDEIYRRLFR
;
A
#
# COMPACT_ATOMS: atom_id res chain seq x y z
N MET A 1 -0.66 -20.96 30.32
CA MET A 1 -2.11 -20.74 30.15
C MET A 1 -2.58 -19.78 31.24
N ASN A 2 -2.59 -18.47 30.97
CA ASN A 2 -3.13 -17.46 31.89
C ASN A 2 -4.41 -16.89 31.26
N LYS A 3 -5.56 -17.42 31.68
CA LYS A 3 -6.88 -16.90 31.33
C LYS A 3 -7.11 -15.60 32.11
N ARG A 4 -7.17 -14.45 31.44
CA ARG A 4 -7.73 -13.23 32.02
C ARG A 4 -9.25 -13.37 32.01
N VAL A 5 -9.83 -13.55 33.19
CA VAL A 5 -11.27 -13.49 33.42
C VAL A 5 -11.65 -12.02 33.50
N VAL A 6 -12.47 -11.54 32.56
CA VAL A 6 -13.09 -10.22 32.63
C VAL A 6 -14.44 -10.41 33.32
N PHE A 7 -14.58 -9.87 34.54
CA PHE A 7 -15.87 -9.76 35.21
C PHE A 7 -16.58 -8.51 34.67
N ILE A 8 -17.66 -8.72 33.91
CA ILE A 8 -18.60 -7.66 33.54
C ILE A 8 -19.63 -7.60 34.67
N TYR A 9 -19.59 -6.56 35.49
CA TYR A 9 -20.69 -6.24 36.39
C TYR A 9 -21.69 -5.38 35.61
N THR A 10 -22.86 -5.93 35.31
CA THR A 10 -24.03 -5.15 34.93
C THR A 10 -24.61 -4.51 36.18
N VAL A 11 -24.52 -3.19 36.27
CA VAL A 11 -25.26 -2.40 37.26
C VAL A 11 -26.40 -1.72 36.50
N GLU A 12 -27.60 -2.26 36.60
CA GLU A 12 -28.82 -1.53 36.23
C GLU A 12 -29.10 -0.49 37.32
N MET A 13 -29.15 0.79 36.96
CA MET A 13 -29.69 1.83 37.82
C MET A 13 -30.51 2.84 37.02
N GLU A 14 -31.79 2.88 37.35
CA GLU A 14 -32.78 3.87 36.93
C GLU A 14 -32.58 5.19 37.70
N SER A 15 -32.11 6.25 37.04
CA SER A 15 -32.49 7.67 37.29
C SER A 15 -31.47 8.66 36.70
N PRO A 16 -31.89 9.79 36.08
CA PRO A 16 -30.99 10.65 35.28
C PRO A 16 -30.12 11.65 36.07
N THR A 17 -30.25 11.78 37.38
CA THR A 17 -29.67 12.90 38.15
C THR A 17 -28.37 12.60 38.91
N LEU A 18 -27.81 11.38 38.81
CA LEU A 18 -26.56 11.00 39.49
C LEU A 18 -25.37 10.74 38.55
N LYS A 19 -25.32 11.40 37.37
CA LYS A 19 -24.21 11.28 36.41
C LYS A 19 -23.11 12.36 36.52
N LYS A 20 -23.22 13.33 37.43
CA LYS A 20 -22.27 14.46 37.52
C LYS A 20 -21.38 14.51 38.78
N ALA A 21 -21.47 13.54 39.69
CA ALA A 21 -20.73 13.59 40.97
C ALA A 21 -19.72 12.47 41.21
N VAL A 22 -19.57 11.48 40.31
CA VAL A 22 -18.65 10.33 40.53
C VAL A 22 -17.44 10.29 39.58
N CYS A 23 -17.32 11.25 38.65
CA CYS A 23 -16.13 11.36 37.78
C CYS A 23 -15.02 12.29 38.32
N PHE A 24 -15.14 12.82 39.54
CA PHE A 24 -14.21 13.85 40.04
C PHE A 24 -13.37 13.47 41.28
N PHE A 25 -13.41 12.20 41.73
CA PHE A 25 -12.71 11.78 42.96
C PHE A 25 -11.81 10.54 42.85
N ILE A 26 -11.28 10.22 41.65
CA ILE A 26 -10.18 9.24 41.49
C ILE A 26 -9.05 9.84 40.63
N TYR A 27 -8.70 11.11 40.86
CA TYR A 27 -7.52 11.71 40.21
C TYR A 27 -6.84 12.76 41.11
N ALA A 28 -6.61 12.43 42.38
CA ALA A 28 -5.79 13.27 43.26
C ALA A 28 -5.26 12.47 44.45
N ALA A 29 -4.29 11.59 44.20
CA ALA A 29 -3.21 11.22 45.13
C ALA A 29 -2.45 10.03 44.56
N ILE A 30 -1.24 10.30 44.06
CA ILE A 30 0.00 9.49 44.10
C ILE A 30 0.91 10.16 43.05
N LEU A 31 1.65 11.17 43.51
CA LEU A 31 2.86 11.63 42.85
C LEU A 31 4.03 10.92 43.54
N PRO A 32 4.66 9.91 42.94
CA PRO A 32 6.06 9.65 43.20
C PRO A 32 6.88 10.48 42.22
N PHE A 33 7.87 11.19 42.75
CA PHE A 33 9.03 11.61 41.97
C PHE A 33 9.66 10.34 41.36
N MET A 34 9.29 10.02 40.11
CA MET A 34 9.96 9.00 39.32
C MET A 34 10.89 9.71 38.35
N SER A 35 12.20 9.48 38.51
CA SER A 35 13.17 9.62 37.44
C SER A 35 12.63 8.88 36.22
N ALA A 36 12.28 9.61 35.16
CA ALA A 36 11.73 9.05 33.93
C ALA A 36 12.81 8.33 33.13
N SER A 37 13.13 7.08 33.49
CA SER A 37 13.76 6.17 32.52
C SER A 37 12.68 5.69 31.56
N ALA A 38 12.87 5.92 30.26
CA ALA A 38 11.93 5.43 29.26
C ALA A 38 11.87 3.89 29.29
N SER A 39 10.72 3.30 28.92
CA SER A 39 10.61 1.85 28.87
C SER A 39 11.47 1.30 27.72
N PRO A 40 12.02 0.07 27.80
CA PRO A 40 12.85 -0.50 26.73
C PRO A 40 12.17 -0.53 25.34
N LYS A 41 10.84 -0.69 25.29
CA LYS A 41 10.07 -0.61 24.03
C LYS A 41 10.00 0.82 23.47
N THR A 42 9.91 1.80 24.35
CA THR A 42 9.92 3.22 23.98
C THR A 42 11.30 3.63 23.49
N GLU A 43 12.36 3.16 24.15
CA GLU A 43 13.75 3.40 23.74
C GLU A 43 14.05 2.77 22.38
N ALA A 44 13.68 1.49 22.18
CA ALA A 44 13.84 0.81 20.89
C ALA A 44 13.11 1.53 19.75
N ARG A 45 11.83 1.90 19.95
CA ARG A 45 11.06 2.64 18.93
C ARG A 45 11.68 4.01 18.62
N THR A 46 12.28 4.65 19.63
CA THR A 46 12.98 5.93 19.44
C THR A 46 14.28 5.73 18.65
N ALA A 47 15.01 4.64 18.89
CA ALA A 47 16.21 4.28 18.16
C ALA A 47 15.90 3.95 16.69
N GLU A 48 14.87 3.14 16.43
CA GLU A 48 14.40 2.82 15.08
C GLU A 48 13.98 4.07 14.31
N THR A 49 13.22 4.96 14.95
CA THR A 49 12.79 6.22 14.34
C THR A 49 14.01 7.08 13.95
N ARG A 50 15.02 7.16 14.82
CA ARG A 50 16.26 7.89 14.54
C ARG A 50 17.04 7.25 13.39
N ALA A 51 17.15 5.92 13.38
CA ALA A 51 17.84 5.19 12.32
C ALA A 51 17.21 5.42 10.94
N ILE A 52 15.88 5.55 10.86
CA ILE A 52 15.17 5.89 9.62
C ILE A 52 15.53 7.30 9.15
N GLU A 53 15.53 8.28 10.05
CA GLU A 53 15.90 9.65 9.67
C GLU A 53 17.37 9.75 9.23
N GLU A 54 18.28 9.12 9.97
CA GLU A 54 19.71 9.09 9.62
C GLU A 54 19.94 8.38 8.28
N TYR A 55 19.20 7.31 7.99
CA TYR A 55 19.27 6.63 6.69
C TYR A 55 18.77 7.52 5.55
N LEU A 56 17.62 8.19 5.71
CA LEU A 56 17.11 9.14 4.72
C LEU A 56 18.06 10.32 4.49
N ASP A 57 18.71 10.82 5.54
CA ASP A 57 19.72 11.89 5.44
C ASP A 57 20.99 11.43 4.73
N SER A 58 21.28 10.12 4.75
CA SER A 58 22.41 9.54 4.02
C SER A 58 22.15 9.35 2.53
N LEU A 59 20.88 9.33 2.09
CA LEU A 59 20.52 9.17 0.69
C LEU A 59 20.73 10.47 -0.08
N PRO A 60 21.27 10.40 -1.31
CA PRO A 60 21.21 11.52 -2.25
C PRO A 60 19.75 11.97 -2.46
N GLU A 61 19.54 13.27 -2.71
CA GLU A 61 18.19 13.83 -2.88
C GLU A 61 17.42 13.16 -4.01
N SER A 62 18.10 12.81 -5.10
CA SER A 62 17.56 12.05 -6.24
C SER A 62 17.01 10.68 -5.83
N GLN A 63 17.74 9.94 -5.01
CA GLN A 63 17.32 8.63 -4.54
C GLN A 63 16.21 8.76 -3.51
N ARG A 64 16.24 9.82 -2.71
CA ARG A 64 15.24 10.08 -1.67
C ARG A 64 13.89 10.45 -2.28
N ILE A 65 13.85 11.43 -3.19
CA ILE A 65 12.62 11.81 -3.91
C ILE A 65 12.06 10.66 -4.74
N ALA A 66 12.94 9.82 -5.32
CA ALA A 66 12.49 8.68 -6.09
C ALA A 66 11.67 7.68 -5.24
N GLN A 67 11.87 7.64 -3.92
CA GLN A 67 11.16 6.69 -3.05
C GLN A 67 9.65 6.86 -3.09
N ILE A 68 9.13 8.07 -3.29
CA ILE A 68 7.70 8.33 -3.27
C ILE A 68 7.00 7.97 -4.59
N PHE A 69 7.69 7.35 -5.55
CA PHE A 69 7.10 6.98 -6.84
C PHE A 69 6.92 5.48 -7.00
N LEU A 70 5.73 5.07 -7.44
CA LEU A 70 5.42 3.72 -7.93
C LEU A 70 5.22 3.79 -9.44
N VAL A 71 6.20 3.27 -10.20
CA VAL A 71 6.32 3.57 -11.63
C VAL A 71 6.37 2.29 -12.43
N ASN A 72 5.70 2.29 -13.57
CA ASN A 72 5.84 1.25 -14.58
C ASN A 72 7.30 1.12 -15.05
N ILE A 73 7.82 -0.09 -15.24
CA ILE A 73 9.21 -0.29 -15.65
C ILE A 73 9.36 -0.90 -17.04
N GLN A 74 10.52 -0.71 -17.66
CA GLN A 74 10.86 -1.33 -18.93
C GLN A 74 11.53 -2.70 -18.75
N GLY A 75 11.28 -3.60 -19.70
CA GLY A 75 11.94 -4.90 -19.80
C GLY A 75 11.15 -6.05 -19.18
N ASN A 76 11.60 -7.26 -19.47
CA ASN A 76 11.02 -8.53 -19.03
C ASN A 76 12.06 -9.64 -18.80
N SER A 77 13.35 -9.31 -18.94
CA SER A 77 14.46 -10.27 -18.91
C SER A 77 15.71 -9.68 -18.28
N SER A 78 16.03 -8.42 -18.59
CA SER A 78 17.08 -7.64 -17.93
C SER A 78 16.58 -6.22 -17.69
N TYR A 79 16.84 -5.71 -16.48
CA TYR A 79 16.47 -4.35 -16.08
C TYR A 79 17.57 -3.34 -16.36
N PHE A 80 17.16 -2.14 -16.75
CA PHE A 80 17.97 -0.92 -16.76
C PHE A 80 17.06 0.27 -16.46
N ALA A 81 17.61 1.31 -15.84
CA ALA A 81 16.86 2.56 -15.65
C ALA A 81 16.68 3.29 -17.00
N VAL A 82 15.47 3.79 -17.24
CA VAL A 82 15.14 4.58 -18.44
C VAL A 82 15.41 6.07 -18.27
N GLU A 83 15.66 6.50 -17.04
CA GLU A 83 15.99 7.87 -16.66
C GLU A 83 17.31 7.93 -15.89
N ASN A 84 17.84 9.14 -15.79
CA ASN A 84 18.99 9.47 -14.98
C ASN A 84 18.73 10.79 -14.24
N THR A 85 19.61 11.10 -13.29
CA THR A 85 19.64 12.33 -12.49
C THR A 85 19.63 13.63 -13.30
N GLY A 86 19.93 13.59 -14.60
CA GLY A 86 19.81 14.76 -15.49
C GLY A 86 18.37 15.19 -15.76
N THR A 87 17.39 14.32 -15.45
CA THR A 87 15.95 14.64 -15.51
C THR A 87 15.46 15.42 -14.29
N ILE A 88 16.28 15.52 -13.24
CA ILE A 88 16.02 16.26 -11.99
C ILE A 88 17.17 17.22 -11.63
N PRO A 89 17.39 18.28 -12.43
CA PRO A 89 18.48 19.23 -12.20
C PRO A 89 18.54 19.83 -10.79
N HIS A 90 17.39 19.97 -10.11
CA HIS A 90 17.32 20.49 -8.75
C HIS A 90 18.17 19.70 -7.75
N SER A 91 18.28 18.38 -7.94
CA SER A 91 19.05 17.49 -7.06
C SER A 91 20.56 17.80 -7.05
N LYS A 92 21.09 18.48 -8.08
CA LYS A 92 22.51 18.87 -8.24
C LYS A 92 23.51 17.69 -8.25
N GLU A 93 23.06 16.48 -8.58
CA GLU A 93 23.86 15.24 -8.52
C GLU A 93 24.58 14.87 -9.84
N GLY A 94 24.58 15.78 -10.81
CA GLY A 94 25.05 15.51 -12.17
C GLY A 94 24.00 14.79 -13.01
N SER A 95 24.31 14.47 -14.27
CA SER A 95 23.33 13.98 -15.25
C SER A 95 23.50 12.53 -15.68
N SER A 96 24.34 11.76 -14.98
CA SER A 96 24.76 10.42 -15.44
C SER A 96 24.38 9.28 -14.49
N HIS A 97 23.98 9.56 -13.25
CA HIS A 97 23.57 8.52 -12.31
C HIS A 97 22.17 8.02 -12.65
N PRO A 98 21.92 6.69 -12.71
CA PRO A 98 20.59 6.15 -12.99
C PRO A 98 19.55 6.62 -11.97
N LEU A 99 18.33 6.85 -12.45
CA LEU A 99 17.19 7.21 -11.62
C LEU A 99 16.23 6.01 -11.56
N VAL A 100 16.06 5.43 -10.37
CA VAL A 100 15.25 4.22 -10.14
C VAL A 100 14.14 4.56 -9.13
N PRO A 101 12.88 4.21 -9.40
CA PRO A 101 11.76 4.56 -8.52
C PRO A 101 11.81 3.80 -7.18
N GLY A 102 11.04 4.28 -6.20
CA GLY A 102 10.84 3.63 -4.91
C GLY A 102 10.06 2.33 -4.99
N GLY A 103 9.11 2.28 -5.91
CA GLY A 103 8.32 1.11 -6.27
C GLY A 103 8.28 0.88 -7.78
N ALA A 104 8.30 -0.38 -8.18
CA ALA A 104 8.17 -0.79 -9.59
C ALA A 104 6.81 -1.47 -9.81
N LEU A 105 6.00 -0.94 -10.70
CA LEU A 105 4.70 -1.47 -11.10
C LEU A 105 4.87 -2.41 -12.29
N PHE A 106 4.46 -3.66 -12.13
CA PHE A 106 4.55 -4.68 -13.18
C PHE A 106 3.23 -4.81 -13.94
N PHE A 107 3.34 -4.76 -15.27
CA PHE A 107 2.29 -5.15 -16.21
C PHE A 107 2.60 -6.52 -16.84
N SER A 108 1.64 -7.07 -17.58
CA SER A 108 1.78 -8.40 -18.19
C SER A 108 3.00 -8.52 -19.11
N TYR A 109 3.40 -7.45 -19.80
CA TYR A 109 4.59 -7.47 -20.66
C TYR A 109 5.92 -7.49 -19.90
N ASN A 110 5.93 -7.18 -18.58
CA ASN A 110 7.11 -7.30 -17.74
C ASN A 110 7.34 -8.72 -17.24
N LEU A 111 6.33 -9.57 -17.35
CA LEU A 111 6.37 -10.95 -16.89
C LEU A 111 7.00 -11.81 -18.00
N GLY A 112 7.92 -12.69 -17.61
CA GLY A 112 8.47 -13.66 -18.54
C GLY A 112 7.50 -14.82 -18.78
N ASP A 113 7.76 -15.63 -19.80
CA ASP A 113 6.89 -16.77 -20.19
C ASP A 113 6.84 -17.92 -19.15
N SER A 114 7.61 -17.82 -18.07
CA SER A 114 7.68 -18.80 -16.99
C SER A 114 7.95 -18.14 -15.64
N ALA A 115 7.74 -18.90 -14.56
CA ALA A 115 8.13 -18.48 -13.22
C ALA A 115 9.63 -18.21 -13.12
N GLU A 116 10.48 -19.05 -13.74
CA GLU A 116 11.93 -18.89 -13.69
C GLU A 116 12.40 -17.63 -14.44
N SER A 117 11.86 -17.33 -15.62
CA SER A 117 12.20 -16.10 -16.34
C SER A 117 11.78 -14.85 -15.56
N THR A 118 10.62 -14.91 -14.89
CA THR A 118 10.15 -13.81 -14.03
C THR A 118 11.06 -13.63 -12.82
N MET A 119 11.47 -14.72 -12.14
CA MET A 119 12.45 -14.67 -11.04
C MET A 119 13.79 -14.06 -11.49
N LYS A 120 14.27 -14.43 -12.69
CA LYS A 120 15.50 -13.86 -13.26
C LYS A 120 15.37 -12.37 -13.54
N PHE A 121 14.22 -11.92 -14.03
CA PHE A 121 13.98 -10.50 -14.27
C PHE A 121 13.94 -9.71 -12.96
N THR A 122 13.23 -10.19 -11.93
CA THR A 122 13.21 -9.53 -10.61
C THR A 122 14.60 -9.49 -9.95
N GLU A 123 15.40 -10.56 -10.10
CA GLU A 123 16.81 -10.56 -9.68
C GLU A 123 17.68 -9.56 -10.46
N SER A 124 17.39 -9.35 -11.75
CA SER A 124 18.13 -8.39 -12.57
C SER A 124 17.95 -6.95 -12.07
N ILE A 125 16.77 -6.62 -11.52
CA ILE A 125 16.49 -5.32 -10.89
C ILE A 125 17.37 -5.14 -9.65
N ALA A 126 17.36 -6.12 -8.74
CA ALA A 126 18.17 -6.07 -7.51
C ALA A 126 19.68 -6.00 -7.83
N ARG A 127 20.13 -6.75 -8.84
CA ARG A 127 21.51 -6.72 -9.32
C ARG A 127 21.90 -5.34 -9.84
N TYR A 128 21.08 -4.76 -10.72
CA TYR A 128 21.30 -3.43 -11.28
C TYR A 128 21.39 -2.36 -10.18
N CYS A 129 20.46 -2.39 -9.21
CA CYS A 129 20.43 -1.45 -8.10
C CYS A 129 21.71 -1.55 -7.24
N ARG A 130 22.15 -2.76 -6.90
CA ARG A 130 23.39 -3.00 -6.16
C ARG A 130 24.64 -2.52 -6.92
N GLU A 131 24.74 -2.83 -8.21
CA GLU A 131 25.88 -2.41 -9.05
C GLU A 131 26.00 -0.89 -9.16
N ASN A 132 24.87 -0.18 -9.09
CA ASN A 132 24.82 1.28 -9.17
C ASN A 132 24.71 1.97 -7.80
N LYS A 133 24.73 1.22 -6.69
CA LYS A 133 24.56 1.74 -5.30
C LYS A 133 23.27 2.55 -5.15
N ILE A 134 22.17 1.98 -5.62
CA ILE A 134 20.83 2.53 -5.53
C ILE A 134 19.97 1.60 -4.69
N LEU A 135 19.15 2.14 -3.81
CA LEU A 135 18.17 1.36 -3.07
C LEU A 135 17.15 0.74 -4.04
N ARG A 136 17.04 -0.60 -4.03
CA ARG A 136 16.11 -1.30 -4.93
C ARG A 136 14.64 -0.89 -4.71
N PRO A 137 13.79 -0.88 -5.76
CA PRO A 137 12.37 -0.67 -5.61
C PRO A 137 11.70 -1.84 -4.87
N TYR A 138 10.58 -1.61 -4.19
CA TYR A 138 9.63 -2.69 -3.90
C TYR A 138 8.89 -3.07 -5.18
N LEU A 139 8.61 -4.35 -5.39
CA LEU A 139 7.97 -4.82 -6.63
C LEU A 139 6.46 -5.04 -6.40
N ALA A 140 5.63 -4.33 -7.18
CA ALA A 140 4.18 -4.37 -7.09
C ALA A 140 3.53 -4.93 -8.37
N VAL A 141 2.42 -5.64 -8.21
CA VAL A 141 1.63 -6.22 -9.32
C VAL A 141 0.14 -6.18 -9.01
N ASP A 142 -0.69 -6.06 -10.05
CA ASP A 142 -2.15 -6.21 -9.97
C ASP A 142 -2.59 -7.67 -10.11
N GLN A 143 -2.56 -8.41 -9.00
CA GLN A 143 -3.00 -9.80 -8.95
C GLN A 143 -4.32 -9.93 -8.17
N GLU A 144 -5.40 -9.37 -8.72
CA GLU A 144 -6.75 -9.44 -8.13
C GLU A 144 -7.37 -10.84 -8.32
N GLY A 145 -7.21 -11.42 -9.51
CA GLY A 145 -7.94 -12.59 -9.96
C GLY A 145 -8.92 -12.29 -11.09
N GLY A 146 -9.47 -13.33 -11.71
CA GLY A 146 -10.43 -13.14 -12.81
C GLY A 146 -9.85 -12.32 -13.97
N ALA A 147 -10.48 -11.19 -14.28
CA ALA A 147 -10.11 -10.32 -15.41
C ALA A 147 -8.83 -9.49 -15.16
N VAL A 148 -8.54 -9.13 -13.91
CA VAL A 148 -7.31 -8.40 -13.53
C VAL A 148 -6.38 -9.37 -12.82
N ASN A 149 -5.64 -10.14 -13.62
CA ASN A 149 -4.77 -11.21 -13.16
C ASN A 149 -3.54 -11.23 -14.06
N ARG A 150 -2.51 -10.45 -13.68
CA ARG A 150 -1.29 -10.33 -14.50
C ARG A 150 -0.53 -11.66 -14.55
N LEU A 151 -0.55 -12.45 -13.48
CA LEU A 151 0.23 -13.69 -13.35
C LEU A 151 -0.52 -14.96 -13.83
N ARG A 152 -1.65 -14.79 -14.54
CA ARG A 152 -2.57 -15.87 -14.96
C ARG A 152 -1.87 -17.09 -15.57
N ASP A 153 -0.86 -16.85 -16.40
CA ASP A 153 -0.17 -17.90 -17.16
C ASP A 153 1.02 -18.49 -16.40
N ILE A 154 1.33 -17.96 -15.21
CA ILE A 154 2.47 -18.33 -14.38
C ILE A 154 2.00 -19.06 -13.11
N THR A 155 1.09 -18.47 -12.36
CA THR A 155 0.62 -18.97 -11.06
C THR A 155 -0.49 -20.00 -11.20
N SER A 156 -0.91 -20.61 -10.10
CA SER A 156 -2.17 -21.35 -10.05
C SER A 156 -3.33 -20.43 -10.41
N TYR A 157 -4.40 -20.98 -10.98
CA TYR A 157 -5.54 -20.17 -11.41
C TYR A 157 -6.21 -19.47 -10.22
N LEU A 158 -6.51 -18.18 -10.40
CA LEU A 158 -7.23 -17.36 -9.43
C LEU A 158 -8.55 -16.87 -10.04
N SER A 159 -9.66 -17.39 -9.50
CA SER A 159 -11.02 -16.99 -9.87
C SER A 159 -11.26 -15.50 -9.66
N SER A 160 -12.32 -14.97 -10.27
CA SER A 160 -12.80 -13.62 -9.94
C SER A 160 -13.26 -13.54 -8.49
N ASN A 161 -13.19 -12.35 -7.90
CA ASN A 161 -13.57 -12.11 -6.50
C ASN A 161 -15.04 -12.47 -6.24
N ALA A 162 -15.94 -12.15 -7.18
CA ALA A 162 -17.34 -12.56 -7.08
C ALA A 162 -17.50 -14.08 -6.99
N LYS A 163 -16.73 -14.84 -7.77
CA LYS A 163 -16.79 -16.31 -7.75
C LYS A 163 -16.15 -16.87 -6.48
N VAL A 164 -15.10 -16.24 -5.96
CA VAL A 164 -14.51 -16.59 -4.64
C VAL A 164 -15.56 -16.42 -3.55
N ALA A 165 -16.25 -15.28 -3.51
CA ALA A 165 -17.31 -15.02 -2.53
C ALA A 165 -18.50 -16.00 -2.68
N GLU A 166 -18.83 -16.41 -3.90
CA GLU A 166 -19.92 -17.35 -4.16
C GLU A 166 -19.60 -18.79 -3.72
N LYS A 167 -18.35 -19.25 -3.90
CA LYS A 167 -18.00 -20.68 -3.81
C LYS A 167 -17.15 -21.05 -2.60
N ALA A 168 -16.39 -20.12 -2.04
CA ALA A 168 -15.45 -20.40 -0.96
C ALA A 168 -15.93 -19.77 0.35
N SER A 169 -15.79 -20.47 1.46
CA SER A 169 -15.88 -19.83 2.78
C SER A 169 -14.73 -18.81 2.96
N PRO A 170 -14.84 -17.85 3.90
CA PRO A 170 -13.77 -16.89 4.17
C PRO A 170 -12.42 -17.55 4.53
N THR A 171 -12.46 -18.70 5.21
CA THR A 171 -11.27 -19.49 5.54
C THR A 171 -10.64 -20.10 4.29
N GLU A 172 -11.45 -20.65 3.38
CA GLU A 172 -10.96 -21.19 2.11
C GLU A 172 -10.44 -20.10 1.17
N ALA A 173 -11.04 -18.90 1.22
CA ALA A 173 -10.52 -17.72 0.53
C ALA A 173 -9.14 -17.31 1.09
N TYR A 174 -8.96 -17.31 2.41
CA TYR A 174 -7.65 -17.09 3.03
C TYR A 174 -6.62 -18.11 2.54
N GLU A 175 -6.95 -19.42 2.53
CA GLU A 175 -6.06 -20.47 2.03
C GLU A 175 -5.67 -20.24 0.57
N LEU A 176 -6.64 -19.92 -0.28
CA LEU A 176 -6.41 -19.62 -1.70
C LEU A 176 -5.46 -18.43 -1.88
N TYR A 177 -5.74 -17.31 -1.20
CA TYR A 177 -4.92 -16.10 -1.28
C TYR A 177 -3.53 -16.29 -0.67
N ALA A 178 -3.39 -17.13 0.36
CA ALA A 178 -2.10 -17.45 0.97
C ALA A 178 -1.19 -18.20 -0.01
N GLU A 179 -1.72 -19.17 -0.77
CA GLU A 179 -0.93 -19.85 -1.81
C GLU A 179 -0.58 -18.92 -2.98
N GLN A 180 -1.45 -17.96 -3.33
CA GLN A 180 -1.12 -16.90 -4.30
C GLN A 180 -0.01 -15.98 -3.78
N ALA A 181 -0.07 -15.59 -2.50
CA ALA A 181 0.95 -14.77 -1.86
C ALA A 181 2.33 -15.45 -1.87
N LYS A 182 2.40 -16.74 -1.51
CA LYS A 182 3.63 -17.53 -1.55
C LYS A 182 4.22 -17.61 -2.96
N GLN A 183 3.37 -17.78 -3.97
CA GLN A 183 3.81 -17.77 -5.37
C GLN A 183 4.36 -16.40 -5.77
N MET A 184 3.67 -15.30 -5.45
CA MET A 184 4.15 -13.94 -5.70
C MET A 184 5.49 -13.66 -4.98
N ARG A 185 5.62 -14.08 -3.72
CA ARG A 185 6.84 -13.90 -2.94
C ARG A 185 8.02 -14.65 -3.56
N ALA A 186 7.81 -15.88 -4.00
CA ALA A 186 8.83 -16.66 -4.70
C ALA A 186 9.21 -16.01 -6.05
N LEU A 187 8.28 -15.36 -6.76
CA LEU A 187 8.59 -14.59 -7.97
C LEU A 187 9.36 -13.28 -7.68
N GLY A 188 9.39 -12.84 -6.42
CA GLY A 188 10.12 -11.65 -5.97
C GLY A 188 9.25 -10.42 -5.75
N PHE A 189 7.92 -10.55 -5.82
CA PHE A 189 7.01 -9.45 -5.51
C PHE A 189 6.99 -9.16 -4.01
N ASP A 190 6.85 -7.88 -3.67
CA ASP A 190 6.77 -7.37 -2.30
C ASP A 190 5.35 -6.87 -1.97
N MET A 191 4.59 -6.45 -2.99
CA MET A 191 3.26 -5.85 -2.84
C MET A 191 2.28 -6.39 -3.90
N ASN A 192 1.04 -6.63 -3.49
CA ASN A 192 -0.06 -6.89 -4.41
C ASN A 192 -1.05 -5.73 -4.31
N LEU A 193 -1.37 -5.12 -5.46
CA LEU A 193 -2.40 -4.09 -5.57
C LEU A 193 -3.79 -4.74 -5.50
N ALA A 194 -4.09 -5.40 -4.38
CA ALA A 194 -5.32 -6.11 -4.10
C ALA A 194 -5.45 -6.29 -2.56
N PRO A 195 -6.66 -6.49 -2.03
CA PRO A 195 -7.92 -6.74 -2.72
C PRO A 195 -8.66 -5.48 -3.21
N VAL A 196 -9.62 -5.70 -4.12
CA VAL A 196 -10.69 -4.73 -4.39
C VAL A 196 -11.68 -4.76 -3.23
N ALA A 197 -11.78 -3.65 -2.51
CA ALA A 197 -12.55 -3.48 -1.27
C ALA A 197 -13.82 -2.64 -1.47
N GLU A 198 -14.25 -2.51 -2.72
CA GLU A 198 -15.46 -1.78 -3.13
C GLU A 198 -16.68 -2.70 -3.14
N CYS A 199 -17.76 -2.22 -2.52
CA CYS A 199 -19.05 -2.88 -2.63
C CYS A 199 -19.60 -2.75 -4.05
N LEU A 200 -20.19 -3.82 -4.55
CA LEU A 200 -20.91 -3.80 -5.82
C LEU A 200 -22.21 -3.02 -5.65
N THR A 201 -22.37 -1.98 -6.45
CA THR A 201 -23.60 -1.18 -6.56
C THR A 201 -24.12 -1.23 -7.98
N GLU A 202 -25.37 -0.81 -8.21
CA GLU A 202 -25.90 -0.71 -9.58
C GLU A 202 -25.08 0.27 -10.44
N GLU A 203 -24.61 1.37 -9.83
CA GLU A 203 -23.83 2.43 -10.49
C GLU A 203 -22.44 1.96 -10.91
N ASN A 204 -21.74 1.17 -10.10
CA ASN A 204 -20.37 0.73 -10.43
C ASN A 204 -20.28 -0.65 -11.09
N ALA A 205 -21.39 -1.41 -11.16
CA ALA A 205 -21.40 -2.76 -11.72
C ALA A 205 -20.85 -2.88 -13.15
N PRO A 206 -21.08 -1.93 -14.09
CA PRO A 206 -20.52 -2.02 -15.43
C PRO A 206 -18.99 -2.06 -15.48
N LEU A 207 -18.31 -1.35 -14.57
CA LEU A 207 -16.85 -1.26 -14.51
C LEU A 207 -16.25 -2.25 -13.51
N LEU A 208 -16.87 -2.39 -12.33
CA LEU A 208 -16.37 -3.21 -11.23
C LEU A 208 -16.70 -4.69 -11.45
N GLY A 209 -17.96 -4.98 -11.78
CA GLY A 209 -18.46 -6.31 -12.11
C GLY A 209 -17.92 -7.43 -11.21
N LEU A 210 -17.28 -8.42 -11.82
CA LEU A 210 -16.76 -9.60 -11.13
C LEU A 210 -15.49 -9.34 -10.29
N ARG A 211 -14.93 -8.12 -10.33
CA ARG A 211 -13.79 -7.72 -9.48
C ARG A 211 -14.22 -7.43 -8.04
N SER A 212 -15.49 -7.13 -7.79
CA SER A 212 -16.03 -7.03 -6.43
C SER A 212 -16.32 -8.42 -5.85
N TYR A 213 -16.29 -8.52 -4.52
CA TYR A 213 -16.82 -9.68 -3.78
C TYR A 213 -18.35 -9.69 -3.70
N GLY A 214 -19.02 -8.58 -4.00
CA GLY A 214 -20.47 -8.45 -3.95
C GLY A 214 -20.92 -7.34 -3.01
N GLY A 215 -21.92 -7.63 -2.17
CA GLY A 215 -22.47 -6.66 -1.22
C GLY A 215 -21.51 -6.31 -0.09
N LYS A 216 -21.98 -5.46 0.83
CA LYS A 216 -21.21 -5.01 1.99
C LYS A 216 -20.70 -6.15 2.88
N PRO A 217 -21.52 -7.14 3.29
CA PRO A 217 -21.05 -8.24 4.13
C PRO A 217 -19.92 -9.05 3.48
N GLU A 218 -20.08 -9.40 2.21
CA GLU A 218 -19.09 -10.16 1.46
C GLU A 218 -17.80 -9.35 1.29
N THR A 219 -17.92 -8.08 0.88
CA THR A 219 -16.77 -7.19 0.69
C THR A 219 -15.93 -7.05 1.95
N ILE A 220 -16.56 -6.87 3.12
CA ILE A 220 -15.85 -6.77 4.39
C ILE A 220 -15.08 -8.08 4.67
N VAL A 221 -15.78 -9.21 4.67
CA VAL A 221 -15.23 -10.48 5.13
C VAL A 221 -14.13 -11.00 4.21
N TYR A 222 -14.34 -10.98 2.89
CA TYR A 222 -13.36 -11.50 1.93
C TYR A 222 -12.17 -10.55 1.75
N SER A 223 -12.35 -9.23 1.84
CA SER A 223 -11.21 -8.29 1.83
C SER A 223 -10.34 -8.47 3.06
N MET A 224 -10.93 -8.66 4.24
CA MET A 224 -10.16 -8.96 5.46
C MET A 224 -9.39 -10.28 5.33
N ALA A 225 -10.01 -11.33 4.78
CA ALA A 225 -9.35 -12.61 4.52
C ALA A 225 -8.17 -12.46 3.54
N ALA A 226 -8.36 -11.72 2.45
CA ALA A 226 -7.32 -11.46 1.46
C ALA A 226 -6.15 -10.66 2.03
N VAL A 227 -6.42 -9.55 2.75
CA VAL A 227 -5.37 -8.74 3.41
C VAL A 227 -4.52 -9.59 4.33
N LYS A 228 -5.16 -10.38 5.21
CA LYS A 228 -4.43 -11.25 6.14
C LYS A 228 -3.62 -12.30 5.40
N ALA A 229 -4.20 -12.95 4.39
CA ALA A 229 -3.52 -13.99 3.62
C ALA A 229 -2.29 -13.46 2.89
N TYR A 230 -2.37 -12.29 2.26
CA TYR A 230 -1.21 -11.69 1.59
C TYR A 230 -0.13 -11.30 2.60
N GLN A 231 -0.48 -10.55 3.64
CA GLN A 231 0.49 -10.01 4.60
C GLN A 231 1.15 -11.09 5.47
N ASP A 232 0.39 -12.11 5.90
CA ASP A 232 0.94 -13.22 6.69
C ASP A 232 1.93 -14.08 5.87
N ASN A 233 1.94 -13.92 4.55
CA ASN A 233 2.82 -14.63 3.62
C ASN A 233 3.80 -13.69 2.89
N GLY A 234 4.08 -12.52 3.47
CA GLY A 234 5.15 -11.63 3.04
C GLY A 234 4.83 -10.75 1.82
N ILE A 235 3.54 -10.54 1.52
CA ILE A 235 3.08 -9.62 0.48
C ILE A 235 2.24 -8.51 1.10
N SER A 236 2.67 -7.26 0.95
CA SER A 236 1.88 -6.11 1.38
C SER A 236 0.59 -6.03 0.56
N ALA A 237 -0.55 -5.95 1.26
CA ALA A 237 -1.86 -5.82 0.64
C ALA A 237 -2.25 -4.35 0.49
N VAL A 238 -2.95 -4.04 -0.60
CA VAL A 238 -3.42 -2.69 -0.91
C VAL A 238 -4.94 -2.73 -1.10
N LEU A 239 -5.69 -2.11 -0.19
CA LEU A 239 -7.12 -1.94 -0.41
C LEU A 239 -7.35 -0.93 -1.53
N LYS A 240 -8.24 -1.25 -2.46
CA LYS A 240 -8.60 -0.33 -3.53
C LYS A 240 -10.05 -0.44 -4.00
N HIS A 241 -10.63 0.59 -4.57
CA HIS A 241 -10.11 1.97 -4.64
C HIS A 241 -10.88 2.77 -3.57
N PHE A 242 -10.18 3.49 -2.70
CA PHE A 242 -10.85 4.27 -1.65
C PHE A 242 -11.21 5.67 -2.15
N PRO A 243 -12.43 6.20 -1.91
CA PRO A 243 -13.56 5.60 -1.18
C PRO A 243 -14.47 4.69 -2.03
N GLY A 244 -14.26 4.65 -3.34
CA GLY A 244 -14.97 3.81 -4.31
C GLY A 244 -14.87 4.41 -5.70
N ASN A 245 -15.49 3.76 -6.67
CA ASN A 245 -15.64 4.23 -8.05
C ASN A 245 -17.09 4.15 -8.55
N THR A 246 -17.31 4.69 -9.75
CA THR A 246 -18.54 4.61 -10.55
C THR A 246 -18.33 3.76 -11.82
N ASP A 247 -19.30 3.73 -12.73
CA ASP A 247 -19.15 3.19 -14.09
C ASP A 247 -18.28 4.07 -15.01
N THR A 248 -18.16 5.37 -14.72
CA THR A 248 -17.33 6.30 -15.48
C THR A 248 -15.88 5.83 -15.47
N ASP A 249 -15.32 5.56 -16.66
CA ASP A 249 -13.93 5.17 -16.81
C ASP A 249 -13.02 6.36 -16.48
N PRO A 250 -12.19 6.29 -15.42
CA PRO A 250 -11.27 7.36 -15.04
C PRO A 250 -10.22 7.69 -16.12
N HIS A 251 -10.06 6.87 -17.17
CA HIS A 251 -9.23 7.23 -18.32
C HIS A 251 -9.87 8.29 -19.23
N THR A 252 -11.18 8.51 -19.13
CA THR A 252 -11.97 9.37 -20.06
C THR A 252 -12.92 10.36 -19.39
N GLY A 253 -13.06 10.30 -18.07
CA GLY A 253 -13.92 11.20 -17.31
C GLY A 253 -13.70 11.07 -15.82
N LEU A 254 -13.96 12.14 -15.06
CA LEU A 254 -13.77 12.13 -13.61
C LEU A 254 -14.95 11.43 -12.92
N PRO A 255 -14.73 10.31 -12.19
CA PRO A 255 -15.82 9.58 -11.54
C PRO A 255 -16.51 10.44 -10.48
N GLU A 256 -17.85 10.48 -10.48
CA GLU A 256 -18.63 11.22 -9.48
C GLU A 256 -19.73 10.32 -8.90
N ILE A 257 -19.57 9.93 -7.64
CA ILE A 257 -20.53 9.13 -6.90
C ILE A 257 -21.64 10.06 -6.39
N LYS A 258 -22.86 9.87 -6.90
CA LYS A 258 -24.02 10.74 -6.62
C LYS A 258 -24.83 10.34 -5.38
N ALA A 259 -24.25 9.48 -4.53
CA ALA A 259 -24.87 9.03 -3.29
C ALA A 259 -25.12 10.21 -2.32
N GLY A 260 -26.27 10.21 -1.65
CA GLY A 260 -26.52 11.12 -0.52
C GLY A 260 -25.56 10.84 0.64
N LYS A 261 -25.38 11.80 1.56
CA LYS A 261 -24.38 11.69 2.63
C LYS A 261 -24.48 10.38 3.45
N GLU A 262 -25.67 10.01 3.88
CA GLU A 262 -25.91 8.79 4.68
C GLU A 262 -25.59 7.52 3.88
N GLN A 263 -25.97 7.49 2.60
CA GLN A 263 -25.65 6.38 1.71
C GLN A 263 -24.14 6.29 1.44
N ALA A 264 -23.47 7.42 1.19
CA ALA A 264 -22.02 7.47 1.04
C ALA A 264 -21.31 6.93 2.29
N GLU A 265 -21.77 7.29 3.48
CA GLU A 265 -21.21 6.74 4.73
C GLU A 265 -21.44 5.23 4.86
N THR A 266 -22.65 4.75 4.54
CA THR A 266 -23.08 3.36 4.76
C THR A 266 -22.54 2.38 3.71
N ASP A 267 -22.47 2.79 2.44
CA ASP A 267 -22.18 1.90 1.31
C ASP A 267 -20.72 2.03 0.83
N PHE A 268 -20.09 3.19 1.05
CA PHE A 268 -18.73 3.46 0.57
C PHE A 268 -17.70 3.56 1.69
N LEU A 269 -18.01 4.16 2.85
CA LEU A 269 -17.01 4.36 3.92
C LEU A 269 -17.03 3.25 4.97
N GLU A 270 -18.21 2.80 5.39
CA GLU A 270 -18.38 1.77 6.42
C GLU A 270 -17.69 0.43 6.06
N PRO A 271 -17.71 -0.08 4.81
CA PRO A 271 -16.95 -1.28 4.46
C PRO A 271 -15.46 -1.12 4.76
N PHE A 272 -14.85 -0.01 4.34
CA PHE A 272 -13.44 0.26 4.62
C PHE A 272 -13.18 0.39 6.12
N PHE A 273 -14.07 1.04 6.89
CA PHE A 273 -13.96 1.12 8.35
C PHE A 273 -13.77 -0.25 9.00
N PHE A 274 -14.60 -1.22 8.64
CA PHE A 274 -14.50 -2.57 9.17
C PHE A 274 -13.26 -3.31 8.67
N ILE A 275 -12.93 -3.16 7.38
CA ILE A 275 -11.77 -3.83 6.79
C ILE A 275 -10.47 -3.34 7.45
N MET A 276 -10.37 -2.08 7.92
CA MET A 276 -9.17 -1.59 8.62
C MET A 276 -8.75 -2.46 9.81
N ALA A 277 -9.67 -3.24 10.41
CA ALA A 277 -9.35 -4.19 11.48
C ALA A 277 -8.36 -5.30 11.04
N SER A 278 -8.25 -5.59 9.73
CA SER A 278 -7.23 -6.50 9.19
C SER A 278 -5.84 -5.86 9.05
N SER A 279 -5.73 -4.56 9.33
CA SER A 279 -4.48 -3.77 9.28
C SER A 279 -3.78 -3.83 7.91
N PRO A 280 -4.44 -3.36 6.83
CA PRO A 280 -3.83 -3.31 5.50
C PRO A 280 -2.58 -2.40 5.49
N ASP A 281 -1.58 -2.79 4.70
CA ASP A 281 -0.32 -2.06 4.57
C ASP A 281 -0.46 -0.79 3.76
N ALA A 282 -1.34 -0.82 2.75
CA ALA A 282 -1.61 0.33 1.91
C ALA A 282 -3.08 0.47 1.53
N VAL A 283 -3.44 1.68 1.13
CA VAL A 283 -4.72 2.02 0.49
C VAL A 283 -4.40 2.79 -0.78
N LEU A 284 -4.99 2.38 -1.90
CA LEU A 284 -4.95 3.11 -3.15
C LEU A 284 -6.21 3.97 -3.28
N MET A 285 -5.98 5.28 -3.44
CA MET A 285 -7.00 6.31 -3.50
C MET A 285 -7.57 6.41 -4.91
N SER A 286 -8.89 6.41 -5.06
CA SER A 286 -9.56 6.71 -6.32
C SER A 286 -9.46 8.21 -6.68
N HIS A 287 -9.60 8.53 -7.96
CA HIS A 287 -9.86 9.89 -8.46
C HIS A 287 -11.33 10.31 -8.31
N ALA A 288 -12.20 9.43 -7.79
CA ALA A 288 -13.62 9.70 -7.63
C ALA A 288 -13.91 10.85 -6.66
N ARG A 289 -15.01 11.54 -6.93
CA ARG A 289 -15.61 12.55 -6.07
C ARG A 289 -16.88 12.00 -5.43
N ILE A 290 -17.14 12.39 -4.19
CA ILE A 290 -18.45 12.19 -3.55
C ILE A 290 -18.93 13.55 -3.03
N PRO A 291 -19.60 14.38 -3.86
CA PRO A 291 -19.93 15.76 -3.51
C PRO A 291 -20.75 15.93 -2.22
N SER A 292 -21.49 14.90 -1.81
CA SER A 292 -22.25 14.89 -0.55
C SER A 292 -21.37 14.77 0.71
N ILE A 293 -20.09 14.38 0.55
CA ILE A 293 -19.08 14.30 1.61
C ILE A 293 -18.03 15.40 1.42
N HIS A 294 -17.33 15.40 0.28
CA HIS A 294 -16.34 16.41 -0.10
C HIS A 294 -16.18 16.43 -1.63
N SER A 295 -16.13 17.61 -2.22
CA SER A 295 -16.27 17.82 -3.67
C SER A 295 -15.00 17.62 -4.47
N GLU A 296 -13.82 17.60 -3.84
CA GLU A 296 -12.55 17.36 -4.54
C GLU A 296 -12.28 15.87 -4.73
N PRO A 297 -11.49 15.48 -5.76
CA PRO A 297 -11.06 14.09 -5.96
C PRO A 297 -10.40 13.53 -4.69
N ALA A 298 -10.69 12.28 -4.36
CA ALA A 298 -10.28 11.71 -3.09
C ALA A 298 -8.75 11.71 -2.88
N CYS A 299 -7.98 11.41 -3.92
CA CYS A 299 -6.52 11.40 -3.88
C CYS A 299 -5.88 12.81 -3.76
N LEU A 300 -6.62 13.90 -4.02
CA LEU A 300 -6.11 15.27 -4.05
C LEU A 300 -6.58 16.13 -2.87
N SER A 301 -7.29 15.56 -1.90
CA SER A 301 -7.88 16.31 -0.78
C SER A 301 -7.41 15.81 0.58
N SER A 302 -6.94 16.75 1.40
CA SER A 302 -6.59 16.47 2.80
C SER A 302 -7.79 16.07 3.65
N GLU A 303 -9.03 16.44 3.28
CA GLU A 303 -10.21 15.98 4.00
C GLU A 303 -10.41 14.48 3.78
N TRP A 304 -10.27 14.01 2.54
CA TRP A 304 -10.37 12.59 2.21
C TRP A 304 -9.24 11.77 2.85
N VAL A 305 -8.00 12.21 2.71
CA VAL A 305 -6.83 11.47 3.18
C VAL A 305 -6.65 11.60 4.70
N ASN A 306 -6.47 12.81 5.22
CA ASN A 306 -6.18 13.01 6.64
C ASN A 306 -7.43 13.01 7.52
N GLY A 307 -8.50 13.67 7.08
CA GLY A 307 -9.75 13.77 7.84
C GLY A 307 -10.49 12.43 7.95
N ILE A 308 -10.75 11.80 6.79
CA ILE A 308 -11.56 10.58 6.71
C ILE A 308 -10.70 9.33 6.84
N LEU A 309 -9.79 9.05 5.91
CA LEU A 309 -9.05 7.79 5.89
C LEU A 309 -8.15 7.61 7.12
N CYS A 310 -7.24 8.55 7.37
CA CYS A 310 -6.29 8.47 8.49
C CYS A 310 -6.92 8.83 9.84
N GLY A 311 -7.88 9.76 9.83
CA GLY A 311 -8.59 10.27 11.01
C GLY A 311 -9.74 9.36 11.42
N ARG A 312 -10.90 9.50 10.74
CA ARG A 312 -12.15 8.78 11.08
C ARG A 312 -12.02 7.25 10.98
N LEU A 313 -11.40 6.75 9.92
CA LEU A 313 -11.23 5.30 9.69
C LEU A 313 -10.00 4.72 10.39
N GLY A 314 -9.11 5.58 10.90
CA GLY A 314 -7.97 5.17 11.70
C GLY A 314 -6.85 4.48 10.92
N PHE A 315 -6.79 4.64 9.60
CA PHE A 315 -5.73 4.06 8.78
C PHE A 315 -4.34 4.63 9.17
N LYS A 316 -3.30 3.78 9.11
CA LYS A 316 -1.91 4.10 9.53
C LYS A 316 -0.83 3.66 8.54
N GLY A 317 -1.22 2.99 7.46
CA GLY A 317 -0.31 2.47 6.44
C GLY A 317 0.07 3.52 5.40
N ILE A 318 0.45 3.05 4.22
CA ILE A 318 0.79 3.89 3.07
C ILE A 318 -0.47 4.29 2.30
N VAL A 319 -0.49 5.54 1.84
CA VAL A 319 -1.56 6.07 0.99
C VAL A 319 -0.95 6.23 -0.39
N ILE A 320 -1.51 5.55 -1.38
CA ILE A 320 -1.04 5.55 -2.76
C ILE A 320 -2.07 6.31 -3.59
N SER A 321 -1.65 7.23 -4.45
CA SER A 321 -2.56 7.80 -5.46
C SER A 321 -2.93 6.73 -6.48
N ASP A 322 -4.07 6.85 -7.14
CA ASP A 322 -4.22 6.23 -8.46
C ASP A 322 -3.36 7.00 -9.49
N ASP A 323 -3.26 6.50 -10.71
CA ASP A 323 -2.36 7.01 -11.72
C ASP A 323 -2.61 8.49 -12.05
N ILE A 324 -1.63 9.35 -11.79
CA ILE A 324 -1.75 10.81 -11.96
C ILE A 324 -1.81 11.24 -13.44
N PHE A 325 -1.51 10.35 -14.38
CA PHE A 325 -1.61 10.60 -15.82
C PHE A 325 -2.99 10.24 -16.41
N MET A 326 -3.92 9.73 -15.61
CA MET A 326 -5.25 9.40 -16.09
C MET A 326 -6.01 10.65 -16.58
N GLY A 327 -6.73 10.50 -17.70
CA GLY A 327 -7.44 11.59 -18.36
C GLY A 327 -8.40 12.36 -17.44
N ALA A 328 -9.02 11.67 -16.48
CA ALA A 328 -9.89 12.26 -15.45
C ALA A 328 -9.28 13.49 -14.78
N LEU A 329 -7.98 13.48 -14.50
CA LEU A 329 -7.30 14.59 -13.83
C LEU A 329 -6.98 15.72 -14.81
N ALA A 330 -6.30 15.39 -15.92
CA ALA A 330 -5.84 16.37 -16.89
C ALA A 330 -7.00 17.18 -17.49
N GLU A 331 -8.10 16.52 -17.87
CA GLU A 331 -9.28 17.14 -18.46
C GLU A 331 -10.05 18.03 -17.48
N ASN A 332 -9.82 17.87 -16.17
CA ASN A 332 -10.45 18.64 -15.10
C ASN A 332 -9.51 19.64 -14.43
N GLY A 333 -8.41 20.01 -15.10
CA GLY A 333 -7.50 21.08 -14.65
C GLY A 333 -6.45 20.63 -13.63
N TYR A 334 -6.27 19.32 -13.46
CA TYR A 334 -5.22 18.71 -12.63
C TYR A 334 -4.18 18.06 -13.54
N ASN A 335 -3.32 18.87 -14.16
CA ASN A 335 -2.18 18.30 -14.87
C ASN A 335 -1.27 17.50 -13.90
N PRO A 336 -0.45 16.56 -14.40
CA PRO A 336 0.33 15.65 -13.55
C PRO A 336 1.17 16.36 -12.48
N ASP A 337 1.84 17.47 -12.83
CA ASP A 337 2.66 18.24 -11.90
C ASP A 337 1.82 18.81 -10.74
N ARG A 338 0.68 19.42 -11.06
CA ARG A 338 -0.25 19.97 -10.06
C ARG A 338 -0.88 18.86 -9.22
N ALA A 339 -1.28 17.75 -9.85
CA ALA A 339 -1.85 16.61 -9.17
C ALA A 339 -0.87 16.00 -8.16
N ALA A 340 0.41 15.87 -8.54
CA ALA A 340 1.48 15.39 -7.67
C ALA A 340 1.66 16.28 -6.44
N VAL A 341 1.74 17.61 -6.62
CA VAL A 341 1.82 18.56 -5.48
C VAL A 341 0.60 18.41 -4.58
N MET A 342 -0.61 18.44 -5.15
CA MET A 342 -1.86 18.34 -4.37
C MET A 342 -1.99 17.01 -3.62
N ALA A 343 -1.53 15.90 -4.21
CA ALA A 343 -1.54 14.59 -3.56
C ALA A 343 -0.64 14.57 -2.32
N ILE A 344 0.60 15.06 -2.43
CA ILE A 344 1.51 15.15 -1.28
C ILE A 344 0.96 16.14 -0.24
N GLU A 345 0.37 17.26 -0.66
CA GLU A 345 -0.30 18.20 0.25
C GLU A 345 -1.49 17.55 0.98
N ALA A 346 -2.23 16.67 0.31
CA ALA A 346 -3.34 15.92 0.89
C ALA A 346 -2.86 14.87 1.92
N GLY A 347 -1.59 14.45 1.87
CA GLY A 347 -1.03 13.41 2.73
C GLY A 347 -0.89 12.05 2.03
N VAL A 348 -0.92 12.02 0.70
CA VAL A 348 -0.51 10.84 -0.08
C VAL A 348 0.99 10.62 0.13
N HIS A 349 1.39 9.36 0.26
CA HIS A 349 2.78 8.97 0.50
C HIS A 349 3.47 8.47 -0.77
N VAL A 350 2.71 7.86 -1.70
CA VAL A 350 3.24 7.31 -2.95
C VAL A 350 2.41 7.80 -4.12
N ILE A 351 3.08 8.34 -5.14
CA ILE A 351 2.50 8.78 -6.40
C ILE A 351 2.65 7.62 -7.41
N MET A 352 1.52 7.12 -7.90
CA MET A 352 1.48 6.07 -8.92
C MET A 352 1.51 6.68 -10.33
N LEU A 353 2.36 6.11 -11.19
CA LEU A 353 2.48 6.49 -12.60
C LEU A 353 2.46 5.21 -13.45
N SER A 354 1.52 5.14 -14.40
CA SER A 354 1.57 4.10 -15.45
C SER A 354 2.61 4.41 -16.53
N GLU A 355 3.12 5.64 -16.58
CA GLU A 355 4.26 6.03 -17.38
C GLU A 355 5.56 5.41 -16.87
N LYS A 356 6.57 5.33 -17.74
CA LYS A 356 7.89 4.76 -17.39
C LYS A 356 8.86 5.79 -16.82
N THR A 357 8.49 7.07 -16.86
CA THR A 357 9.32 8.21 -16.49
C THR A 357 8.63 9.04 -15.43
N PHE A 358 9.38 9.45 -14.41
CA PHE A 358 8.89 10.24 -13.29
C PHE A 358 9.77 11.45 -12.96
N GLY A 359 10.98 11.55 -13.55
CA GLY A 359 11.93 12.63 -13.31
C GLY A 359 11.34 14.03 -13.41
N PRO A 360 10.60 14.38 -14.48
CA PRO A 360 9.97 15.70 -14.59
C PRO A 360 9.00 16.04 -13.45
N VAL A 361 8.25 15.07 -12.95
CA VAL A 361 7.34 15.27 -11.81
C VAL A 361 8.15 15.43 -10.52
N ALA A 362 9.19 14.61 -10.32
CA ALA A 362 10.09 14.72 -9.18
C ALA A 362 10.78 16.10 -9.11
N GLU A 363 11.25 16.63 -10.25
CA GLU A 363 11.83 17.96 -10.35
C GLU A 363 10.84 19.03 -9.86
N LYS A 364 9.58 18.94 -10.29
CA LYS A 364 8.54 19.90 -9.89
C LYS A 364 8.24 19.85 -8.39
N LEU A 365 8.25 18.66 -7.79
CA LEU A 365 8.08 18.52 -6.34
C LEU A 365 9.25 19.13 -5.56
N LEU A 366 10.48 18.95 -6.03
CA LEU A 366 11.67 19.55 -5.41
C LEU A 366 11.66 21.09 -5.54
N GLU A 367 11.40 21.62 -6.73
CA GLU A 367 11.25 23.07 -6.96
C GLU A 367 10.16 23.69 -6.06
N TYR A 368 9.07 22.97 -5.82
CA TYR A 368 7.99 23.42 -4.96
C TYR A 368 8.39 23.34 -3.48
N ALA A 369 9.03 22.26 -3.05
CA ALA A 369 9.49 22.05 -1.68
C ALA A 369 10.52 23.10 -1.23
N GLU A 370 11.42 23.54 -2.11
CA GLU A 370 12.39 24.61 -1.81
C GLU A 370 11.70 25.92 -1.39
N LYS A 371 10.51 26.20 -1.95
CA LYS A 371 9.75 27.43 -1.73
C LYS A 371 8.71 27.32 -0.62
N HIS A 372 8.35 26.09 -0.22
CA HIS A 372 7.25 25.80 0.71
C HIS A 372 7.72 24.83 1.81
N PRO A 373 8.26 25.34 2.92
CA PRO A 373 8.80 24.51 4.00
C PRO A 373 7.80 23.51 4.59
N GLU A 374 6.52 23.88 4.68
CA GLU A 374 5.45 23.00 5.13
C GLU A 374 5.20 21.84 4.18
N PHE A 375 5.37 22.06 2.87
CA PHE A 375 5.31 21.00 1.87
C PHE A 375 6.51 20.08 1.98
N ALA A 376 7.72 20.64 2.15
CA ALA A 376 8.94 19.86 2.31
C ALA A 376 8.83 18.87 3.50
N LEU A 377 8.17 19.25 4.59
CA LEU A 377 7.88 18.36 5.72
C LEU A 377 6.94 17.21 5.35
N LYS A 378 5.90 17.47 4.53
CA LYS A 378 4.98 16.41 4.06
C LYS A 378 5.68 15.46 3.10
N LEU A 379 6.47 16.00 2.19
CA LEU A 379 7.31 15.21 1.28
C LEU A 379 8.26 14.29 2.06
N ARG A 380 8.95 14.85 3.06
CA ARG A 380 9.83 14.07 3.94
C ARG A 380 9.09 12.98 4.72
N ALA A 381 7.86 13.26 5.17
CA ALA A 381 7.03 12.25 5.83
C ALA A 381 6.62 11.12 4.87
N ALA A 382 6.37 11.43 3.59
CA ALA A 382 6.12 10.45 2.54
C ALA A 382 7.33 9.56 2.28
N GLU A 383 8.53 10.15 2.13
CA GLU A 383 9.79 9.41 1.98
C GLU A 383 10.00 8.42 3.14
N LYS A 384 9.79 8.89 4.38
CA LYS A 384 9.87 8.07 5.58
C LYS A 384 8.90 6.88 5.57
N LYS A 385 7.65 7.12 5.18
CA LYS A 385 6.64 6.06 5.09
C LYS A 385 7.05 4.96 4.13
N VAL A 386 7.67 5.31 3.01
CA VAL A 386 8.19 4.31 2.06
C VAL A 386 9.36 3.52 2.64
N ILE A 387 10.27 4.16 3.38
CA ILE A 387 11.34 3.43 4.09
C ILE A 387 10.78 2.47 5.14
N GLU A 388 9.76 2.88 5.90
CA GLU A 388 9.04 1.99 6.84
C GLU A 388 8.43 0.77 6.11
N LEU A 389 7.83 0.96 4.93
CA LEU A 389 7.35 -0.15 4.10
C LEU A 389 8.49 -1.05 3.64
N LYS A 390 9.59 -0.49 3.15
CA LYS A 390 10.75 -1.28 2.68
C LYS A 390 11.36 -2.12 3.81
N ILE A 391 11.36 -1.60 5.04
CA ILE A 391 11.73 -2.39 6.23
C ILE A 391 10.74 -3.53 6.44
N LYS A 392 9.43 -3.25 6.36
CA LYS A 392 8.38 -4.27 6.53
C LYS A 392 8.44 -5.38 5.47
N CYS A 393 8.78 -5.05 4.23
CA CYS A 393 8.95 -6.03 3.15
C CYS A 393 10.27 -6.84 3.25
N GLY A 394 11.18 -6.48 4.16
CA GLY A 394 12.51 -7.07 4.30
C GLY A 394 13.51 -6.60 3.24
N ILE A 395 13.27 -5.48 2.58
CA ILE A 395 14.22 -4.86 1.65
C ILE A 395 15.34 -4.18 2.45
N LEU A 396 14.94 -3.59 3.56
CA LEU A 396 15.79 -2.95 4.55
C LEU A 396 15.60 -3.65 5.89
N LYS A 397 16.60 -3.59 6.77
CA LYS A 397 16.47 -4.08 8.15
C LYS A 397 17.26 -3.23 9.12
N PHE A 398 16.81 -3.25 10.38
CA PHE A 398 17.58 -2.70 11.48
C PHE A 398 18.72 -3.64 11.85
N ARG A 399 19.89 -3.07 12.13
CA ARG A 399 21.08 -3.78 12.60
C ARG A 399 21.76 -2.98 13.72
N GLU A 400 22.27 -3.68 14.71
CA GLU A 400 23.09 -3.05 15.75
C GLU A 400 24.56 -3.00 15.31
N GLU A 401 25.11 -1.80 15.18
CA GLU A 401 26.52 -1.56 14.85
C GLU A 401 27.12 -0.53 15.81
N ASN A 402 28.20 -0.90 16.50
CA ASN A 402 28.91 -0.03 17.46
C ASN A 402 27.99 0.61 18.52
N GLY A 403 26.97 -0.12 18.99
CA GLY A 403 26.02 0.35 19.99
C GLY A 403 24.96 1.32 19.45
N LYS A 404 24.76 1.36 18.13
CA LYS A 404 23.70 2.12 17.47
C LYS A 404 22.87 1.22 16.55
N THR A 405 21.57 1.44 16.55
CA THR A 405 20.66 0.91 15.53
C THR A 405 20.87 1.65 14.22
N VAL A 406 21.19 0.93 13.15
CA VAL A 406 21.35 1.45 11.79
C VAL A 406 20.46 0.68 10.82
N ILE A 407 20.20 1.25 9.64
CA ILE A 407 19.49 0.58 8.55
C ILE A 407 20.50 0.06 7.54
N VAL A 408 20.32 -1.19 7.14
CA VAL A 408 21.10 -1.82 6.06
C VAL A 408 20.19 -2.44 5.02
N GLU A 409 20.63 -2.45 3.77
CA GLU A 409 19.99 -3.22 2.70
C GLU A 409 20.18 -4.72 2.92
N GLU A 410 19.12 -5.49 2.68
CA GLU A 410 19.15 -6.94 2.70
C GLU A 410 19.22 -7.46 1.27
N GLY A 411 20.14 -8.40 1.02
CA GLY A 411 20.24 -9.04 -0.29
C GLY A 411 19.00 -9.87 -0.58
N THR A 412 18.65 -10.02 -1.87
CA THR A 412 17.46 -10.77 -2.28
C THR A 412 17.49 -12.22 -1.77
N ASP A 413 18.65 -12.86 -1.76
CA ASP A 413 18.80 -14.24 -1.29
C ASP A 413 18.54 -14.33 0.22
N GLU A 414 19.02 -13.37 1.00
CA GLU A 414 18.73 -13.29 2.44
C GLU A 414 17.25 -12.99 2.71
N GLN A 415 16.62 -12.19 1.85
CA GLN A 415 15.23 -11.76 2.01
C GLN A 415 14.22 -12.86 1.64
N ILE A 416 14.42 -13.56 0.52
CA ILE A 416 13.43 -14.49 -0.06
C ILE A 416 14.00 -15.84 -0.51
N GLY A 417 15.27 -16.10 -0.23
CA GLY A 417 15.96 -17.34 -0.60
C GLY A 417 16.61 -17.28 -1.98
N THR A 418 17.51 -18.23 -2.23
CA THR A 418 18.19 -18.42 -3.51
C THR A 418 17.20 -18.77 -4.63
N LEU A 419 17.62 -18.59 -5.89
CA LEU A 419 16.79 -18.97 -7.05
C LEU A 419 16.26 -20.41 -6.98
N GLN A 420 17.06 -21.38 -6.50
CA GLN A 420 16.63 -22.77 -6.40
C GLN A 420 15.58 -22.98 -5.30
N GLU A 421 15.76 -22.36 -4.14
CA GLU A 421 14.79 -22.40 -3.04
C GLU A 421 13.47 -21.76 -3.48
N ARG A 422 13.53 -20.61 -4.15
CA ARG A 422 12.36 -19.91 -4.71
C ARG A 422 11.63 -20.76 -5.73
N LYS A 423 12.33 -21.43 -6.65
CA LYS A 423 11.73 -22.35 -7.62
C LYS A 423 10.99 -23.51 -6.94
N SER A 424 11.60 -24.09 -5.90
CA SER A 424 10.98 -25.18 -5.12
C SER A 424 9.72 -24.68 -4.39
N ALA A 425 9.83 -23.57 -3.66
CA ALA A 425 8.71 -22.96 -2.93
C ALA A 425 7.56 -22.57 -3.86
N PHE A 426 7.87 -22.01 -5.02
CA PHE A 426 6.88 -21.67 -6.05
C PHE A 426 6.14 -22.91 -6.54
N ALA A 427 6.86 -23.96 -6.93
CA ALA A 427 6.25 -25.19 -7.46
C ALA A 427 5.32 -25.86 -6.43
N GLU A 428 5.74 -25.89 -5.16
CA GLU A 428 4.95 -26.43 -4.07
C GLU A 428 3.67 -25.60 -3.81
N ALA A 429 3.81 -24.27 -3.72
CA ALA A 429 2.68 -23.37 -3.52
C ALA A 429 1.70 -23.40 -4.70
N LYS A 430 2.21 -23.42 -5.93
CA LYS A 430 1.37 -23.56 -7.13
C LYS A 430 0.59 -24.87 -7.13
N LYS A 431 1.22 -25.99 -6.76
CA LYS A 431 0.53 -27.29 -6.67
C LYS A 431 -0.63 -27.23 -5.68
N ARG A 432 -0.42 -26.69 -4.49
CA ARG A 432 -1.49 -26.50 -3.49
C ARG A 432 -2.59 -25.56 -3.98
N GLY A 433 -2.21 -24.44 -4.61
CA GLY A 433 -3.17 -23.52 -5.22
C GLY A 433 -4.04 -24.19 -6.29
N ASP A 434 -3.45 -25.03 -7.15
CA ASP A 434 -4.18 -25.80 -8.16
C ASP A 434 -5.09 -26.89 -7.55
N GLU A 435 -4.74 -27.45 -6.40
CA GLU A 435 -5.59 -28.37 -5.63
C GLU A 435 -6.78 -27.65 -5.00
N ILE A 436 -6.55 -26.50 -4.34
CA ILE A 436 -7.59 -25.64 -3.78
C ILE A 436 -8.55 -25.20 -4.89
N TYR A 437 -8.01 -24.74 -6.03
CA TYR A 437 -8.84 -24.29 -7.15
C TYR A 437 -9.76 -25.39 -7.67
N ARG A 438 -9.24 -26.61 -7.86
CA ARG A 438 -10.05 -27.77 -8.29
C ARG A 438 -11.13 -28.13 -7.27
N ARG A 439 -10.82 -28.06 -5.97
CA ARG A 439 -11.79 -28.35 -4.90
C ARG A 439 -12.95 -27.36 -4.86
N LEU A 440 -12.67 -26.07 -5.07
CA LEU A 440 -13.66 -25.00 -4.85
C LEU A 440 -14.45 -24.61 -6.11
N PHE A 441 -13.86 -24.76 -7.30
CA PHE A 441 -14.40 -24.13 -8.52
C PHE A 441 -14.62 -25.08 -9.69
N ARG A 442 -14.38 -26.39 -9.52
CA ARG A 442 -14.58 -27.41 -10.56
C ARG A 442 -15.49 -28.54 -10.12
#